data_AF-A0A6J6EPB1-F1
#
_entry.id   AF-A0A6J6EPB1-F1
#
_cell.length_a   1.000
_cell.length_b   1.000
_cell.length_c   1.000
_cell.angle_alpha   90.00
_cell.angle_beta   90.00
_cell.angle_gamma   90.00
#
_symmetry.space_group_name_H-M   'P 1'
#
loop_
_entity.id
_entity.type
_entity.pdbx_description
1 polymer ?
#
loop_
_entity_poly.entity_id
_entity_poly.type
_entity_poly.pdbx_seq_one_letter_code
_entity_poly.pdbx_strand_id
1 'polypeptide(L)' 'MADQFAPHRYVSSALAFVAPGVDPDDLDTDLGLTTGDLQYLAASISLASGIEISDRDALGLRTVRAIEEYLARHHR' A
#
# COMPACT_ATOMS: atom_id res chain seq x y z
N MET A 1 2.92 -23.91 -8.02
CA MET A 1 2.04 -22.93 -7.38
C MET A 1 2.55 -21.57 -7.80
N ALA A 2 1.87 -20.87 -8.70
CA ALA A 2 2.24 -19.50 -9.01
C ALA A 2 1.79 -18.66 -7.81
N ASP A 3 2.74 -18.10 -7.08
CA ASP A 3 2.46 -17.01 -6.16
C ASP A 3 1.87 -15.89 -7.02
N GLN A 4 0.54 -15.79 -7.05
CA GLN A 4 -0.13 -14.76 -7.83
C GLN A 4 0.08 -13.46 -7.07
N PHE A 5 1.15 -12.76 -7.41
CA PHE A 5 1.39 -11.42 -6.92
C PHE A 5 0.17 -10.56 -7.20
N ALA A 6 -0.53 -10.19 -6.14
CA ALA A 6 -1.78 -9.46 -6.17
C ALA A 6 -1.64 -8.19 -5.31
N PRO A 7 -0.99 -7.12 -5.83
CA PRO A 7 -0.79 -5.84 -5.14
C PRO A 7 -2.05 -5.38 -4.41
N HIS A 8 -3.16 -5.35 -5.14
CA HIS A 8 -4.45 -4.91 -4.65
C HIS A 8 -4.91 -5.65 -3.39
N ARG A 9 -4.63 -6.96 -3.29
CA ARG A 9 -5.00 -7.76 -2.11
C ARG A 9 -4.19 -7.36 -0.88
N TYR A 10 -2.89 -7.08 -1.04
CA TYR A 10 -2.04 -6.61 0.05
C TYR A 10 -2.46 -5.21 0.51
N VAL A 11 -2.70 -4.30 -0.44
CA VAL A 11 -3.09 -2.92 -0.15
C VAL A 11 -4.46 -2.86 0.52
N SER A 12 -5.46 -3.57 -0.01
CA SER A 12 -6.81 -3.64 0.57
C SER A 12 -6.79 -4.18 2.00
N SER A 13 -6.01 -5.24 2.24
CA SER A 13 -5.88 -5.83 3.57
C SER A 13 -5.27 -4.84 4.55
N ALA A 14 -4.21 -4.12 4.15
CA ALA A 14 -3.55 -3.15 5.01
C ALA A 14 -4.44 -1.92 5.27
N LEU A 15 -5.15 -1.41 4.25
CA LEU A 15 -6.09 -0.30 4.40
C LEU A 15 -7.23 -0.62 5.36
N ALA A 16 -7.73 -1.85 5.39
CA ALA A 16 -8.75 -2.26 6.35
C ALA A 16 -8.30 -2.09 7.83
N PHE A 17 -6.99 -2.15 8.11
CA PHE A 17 -6.44 -1.94 9.45
C PHE A 17 -6.10 -0.47 9.73
N VAL A 18 -5.49 0.22 8.77
CA VAL A 18 -4.99 1.59 8.97
C VAL A 18 -6.08 2.64 8.76
N ALA A 19 -6.95 2.42 7.80
CA ALA A 19 -7.90 3.40 7.29
C ALA A 19 -9.23 2.72 6.92
N PRO A 20 -9.99 2.18 7.88
CA PRO A 20 -11.20 1.39 7.61
C PRO A 20 -12.33 2.16 6.92
N GLY A 21 -12.24 3.50 6.85
CA GLY A 21 -13.18 4.36 6.13
C GLY A 21 -12.78 4.67 4.68
N VAL A 22 -11.60 4.23 4.24
CA VAL A 22 -11.13 4.39 2.87
C VAL A 22 -11.60 3.21 2.03
N ASP A 23 -12.16 3.50 0.87
CA ASP A 23 -12.47 2.50 -0.14
C ASP A 23 -11.20 2.14 -0.93
N PRO A 24 -10.69 0.89 -0.86
CA PRO A 24 -9.53 0.48 -1.62
C PRO A 24 -9.76 0.44 -3.14
N ASP A 25 -11.02 0.46 -3.60
CA ASP A 25 -11.35 0.53 -5.02
C ASP A 25 -11.22 1.96 -5.58
N ASP A 26 -11.14 2.98 -4.71
CA ASP A 26 -10.96 4.37 -5.12
C ASP A 26 -9.47 4.70 -5.33
N LEU A 27 -8.96 4.27 -6.48
CA LEU A 27 -7.53 4.19 -6.75
C LEU A 27 -6.78 5.53 -6.71
N ASP A 28 -7.45 6.61 -7.09
CA ASP A 28 -6.85 7.93 -7.29
C ASP A 28 -7.15 8.91 -6.15
N THR A 29 -8.04 8.53 -5.23
CA THR A 29 -8.37 9.38 -4.08
C THR A 29 -7.20 9.46 -3.12
N ASP A 30 -6.89 10.69 -2.70
CA ASP A 30 -5.90 10.93 -1.65
C ASP A 30 -6.40 10.31 -0.35
N LEU A 31 -5.58 9.45 0.24
CA LEU A 31 -5.94 8.69 1.44
C LEU A 31 -6.14 9.61 2.67
N GLY A 32 -5.71 10.87 2.62
CA GLY A 32 -5.83 11.83 3.72
C GLY A 32 -5.05 11.42 4.98
N LEU A 33 -4.13 10.47 4.83
CA LEU A 33 -3.40 9.84 5.93
C LEU A 33 -2.28 10.73 6.45
N THR A 34 -2.07 10.66 7.77
CA THR A 34 -0.92 11.34 8.36
C THR A 34 0.37 10.64 7.96
N THR A 35 1.51 11.31 8.16
CA THR A 35 2.83 10.71 7.96
C THR A 35 2.99 9.37 8.71
N GLY A 36 2.52 9.31 9.97
CA GLY A 36 2.61 8.08 10.77
C GLY A 36 1.75 6.96 10.20
N ASP A 37 0.55 7.28 9.71
CA ASP A 37 -0.35 6.30 9.09
C ASP A 37 0.22 5.77 7.77
N LEU A 38 0.83 6.64 6.94
CA LEU A 38 1.50 6.25 5.70
C LEU A 38 2.69 5.32 5.97
N GLN A 39 3.50 5.61 6.99
CA GLN A 39 4.60 4.75 7.41
C GLN A 39 4.09 3.40 7.92
N TYR A 40 3.03 3.41 8.73
CA TYR A 40 2.43 2.18 9.26
C TYR A 40 1.77 1.34 8.16
N LEU A 41 1.10 1.98 7.20
CA LEU A 41 0.56 1.34 6.00
C LEU A 41 1.67 0.70 5.17
N ALA A 42 2.76 1.44 4.91
CA ALA A 42 3.91 0.94 4.17
C ALA A 42 4.57 -0.26 4.86
N ALA A 43 4.74 -0.22 6.18
CA ALA A 43 5.27 -1.35 6.96
C ALA A 43 4.34 -2.58 6.90
N SER A 44 3.03 -2.37 6.99
CA SER A 44 2.03 -3.44 6.92
C SER A 44 2.02 -4.12 5.54
N ILE A 45 2.10 -3.33 4.48
CA ILE A 45 2.18 -3.83 3.10
C ILE A 45 3.51 -4.54 2.86
N SER A 46 4.62 -4.00 3.37
CA SER A 46 5.94 -4.63 3.24
C SER A 46 5.96 -6.01 3.89
N LEU A 47 5.37 -6.14 5.08
CA LEU A 47 5.24 -7.42 5.78
C LEU A 47 4.41 -8.44 5.00
N ALA A 48 3.32 -8.00 4.35
CA ALA A 48 2.41 -8.88 3.63
C ALA A 48 2.92 -9.28 2.23
N SER A 49 3.60 -8.36 1.54
CA SER A 49 4.07 -8.54 0.15
C SER A 49 5.53 -8.99 0.03
N GLY A 50 6.33 -8.83 1.09
CA GLY A 50 7.78 -9.06 1.05
C GLY A 50 8.57 -7.97 0.34
N ILE A 51 7.92 -6.90 -0.14
CA ILE A 51 8.56 -5.76 -0.80
C ILE A 51 8.86 -4.68 0.23
N GLU A 52 10.12 -4.30 0.38
CA GLU A 52 10.50 -3.25 1.32
C GLU A 52 10.11 -1.87 0.77
N ILE A 53 9.31 -1.12 1.54
CA ILE A 53 8.93 0.27 1.24
C ILE A 53 9.66 1.16 2.25
N SER A 54 10.54 2.04 1.76
CA SER A 54 11.26 2.97 2.64
C SER A 54 10.35 4.05 3.20
N ASP A 55 10.67 4.57 4.39
CA ASP A 55 9.92 5.70 4.99
C ASP A 55 9.82 6.91 4.06
N ARG A 56 10.87 7.15 3.26
CA ARG A 56 10.89 8.25 2.30
C ARG A 56 9.91 8.01 1.15
N ASP A 57 9.83 6.79 0.65
CA ASP A 57 8.91 6.43 -0.44
C ASP A 57 7.47 6.45 0.06
N ALA A 58 7.22 5.94 1.27
CA ALA A 58 5.89 5.90 1.90
C ALA A 58 5.19 7.27 1.92
N LEU A 59 5.93 8.36 2.14
CA LEU A 59 5.39 9.74 2.13
C LEU A 59 4.81 10.17 0.77
N GLY A 60 5.30 9.57 -0.32
CA GLY A 60 4.82 9.80 -1.68
C GLY A 60 3.69 8.86 -2.11
N LEU A 61 3.42 7.80 -1.35
CA LEU A 61 2.40 6.79 -1.64
C LEU A 61 1.04 7.18 -1.05
N ARG A 62 0.47 8.26 -1.57
CA ARG A 62 -0.76 8.87 -1.03
C ARG A 62 -2.07 8.35 -1.61
N THR A 63 -2.00 7.47 -2.61
CA THR A 63 -3.17 6.87 -3.27
C THR A 63 -2.95 5.37 -3.41
N VAL A 64 -4.04 4.61 -3.52
CA VAL A 64 -3.97 3.15 -3.73
C VAL A 64 -3.21 2.84 -5.02
N ARG A 65 -3.46 3.59 -6.11
CA ARG A 65 -2.74 3.46 -7.38
C ARG A 65 -1.23 3.62 -7.19
N ALA A 66 -0.78 4.65 -6.47
CA ALA A 66 0.65 4.90 -6.27
C ALA A 66 1.31 3.72 -5.55
N ILE A 67 0.63 3.16 -4.54
CA ILE A 67 1.10 2.00 -3.79
C ILE A 67 1.18 0.76 -4.70
N GLU A 68 0.11 0.46 -5.44
CA GLU A 68 0.08 -0.70 -6.33
C GLU A 68 1.14 -0.62 -7.43
N GLU A 69 1.34 0.56 -8.01
CA GLU A 69 2.39 0.78 -9.00
C GLU A 69 3.78 0.62 -8.39
N TYR A 70 3.99 1.07 -7.15
CA TYR A 70 5.25 0.86 -6.44
C TYR A 70 5.52 -0.63 -6.28
N LEU A 71 4.53 -1.39 -5.80
CA LEU A 71 4.62 -2.84 -5.64
C LEU A 71 4.88 -3.53 -6.98
N ALA A 72 4.16 -3.17 -8.05
CA ALA A 72 4.35 -3.74 -9.38
C ALA A 72 5.75 -3.48 -9.96
N ARG A 73 6.35 -2.33 -9.67
CA ARG A 73 7.72 -2.00 -10.10
C ARG A 73 8.79 -2.77 -9.33
N HIS A 74 8.54 -3.08 -8.05
CA HIS A 74 9.52 -3.71 -7.15
C HIS A 74 9.38 -5.23 -7.02
N HIS A 75 8.30 -5.83 -7.52
CA HIS A 75 8.13 -7.29 -7.59
C HIS A 75 8.99 -7.98 -8.66
N ARG A 76 9.81 -7.24 -9.41
CA ARG A 76 10.50 -7.75 -10.59
C ARG A 76 11.72 -8.61 -10.28
#